data_AF-A0A1M5XGN7-F1
#
_entry.id   AF-A0A1M5XGN7-F1
#
_cell.length_a   1.000
_cell.length_b   1.000
_cell.length_c   1.000
_cell.angle_alpha   90.00
_cell.angle_beta   90.00
_cell.angle_gamma   90.00
#
_symmetry.space_group_name_H-M   'P 1'
#
loop_
_entity.id
_entity.type
_entity.pdbx_description
1 polymer ?
#
loop_
_entity_poly.entity_id
_entity_poly.type
_entity_poly.pdbx_seq_one_letter_code
_entity_poly.pdbx_strand_id
1 'polypeptide(L)'
;MPTSNYFHQAKLTPEQEERIFNTKHTDANHTDLNIHLKAREYLMLMQAILSGHPQIEYQDLWQIQVFIHNLITESEREYLDG
;
A
#
# COMPACT_ATOMS: atom_id res chain seq x y z
N MET A 1 -1.19 37.27 13.83
CA MET A 1 -1.80 36.37 12.83
C MET A 1 -1.31 34.95 13.10
N PRO A 2 -2.17 33.92 13.08
CA PRO A 2 -1.87 32.61 13.65
C PRO A 2 -0.97 31.78 12.73
N THR A 3 0.09 31.20 13.31
CA THR A 3 0.98 30.21 12.72
C THR A 3 0.30 28.85 12.72
N SER A 4 0.06 28.30 11.53
CA SER A 4 -0.60 27.00 11.38
C SER A 4 0.42 25.90 11.10
N ASN A 5 0.77 25.17 12.17
CA ASN A 5 1.52 23.91 12.12
C ASN A 5 0.54 22.75 11.90
N TYR A 6 0.34 22.32 10.65
CA TYR A 6 -0.53 21.17 10.31
C TYR A 6 0.23 19.85 10.12
N PHE A 7 1.45 19.72 10.64
CA PHE A 7 2.14 18.44 10.73
C PHE A 7 2.57 18.17 12.16
N HIS A 8 1.59 17.90 13.02
CA HIS A 8 1.86 17.08 14.19
C HIS A 8 2.21 15.69 13.68
N GLN A 9 3.51 15.37 13.66
CA GLN A 9 3.98 13.99 13.59
C GLN A 9 3.22 13.20 14.66
N ALA A 10 2.27 12.37 14.24
CA ALA A 10 1.64 11.40 15.13
C ALA A 10 2.73 10.40 15.52
N LYS A 11 3.45 10.68 16.61
CA LYS A 11 4.39 9.73 17.21
C LYS A 11 3.57 8.54 17.67
N LEU A 12 3.81 7.38 17.06
CA LEU A 12 3.23 6.13 17.48
C LEU A 12 3.69 5.85 18.92
N THR A 13 2.79 5.32 19.75
CA THR A 13 3.18 4.88 21.08
C THR A 13 4.04 3.63 20.98
N PRO A 14 4.95 3.37 21.94
CA PRO A 14 5.77 2.15 21.94
C PRO A 14 4.94 0.87 21.82
N GLU A 15 3.72 0.85 22.36
CA GLU A 15 2.78 -0.27 22.25
C GLU A 15 2.20 -0.43 20.83
N GLN A 16 2.04 0.68 20.08
CA GLN A 16 1.63 0.66 18.67
C GLN A 16 2.78 0.18 17.79
N GLU A 17 4.00 0.65 18.04
CA GLU A 17 5.20 0.16 17.37
C GLU A 17 5.38 -1.34 17.64
N GLU A 18 5.23 -1.77 18.89
CA GLU A 18 5.33 -3.18 19.27
C GLU A 18 4.28 -4.04 18.57
N ARG A 19 3.02 -3.59 18.42
CA ARG A 19 2.01 -4.35 17.64
C ARG A 19 2.35 -4.45 16.15
N ILE A 20 2.94 -3.42 15.57
CA ILE A 20 3.33 -3.41 14.15
C ILE A 20 4.50 -4.38 13.94
N PHE A 21 5.48 -4.39 14.85
CA PHE A 21 6.72 -5.17 14.70
C PHE A 21 6.69 -6.58 15.33
N ASN A 22 5.83 -6.86 16.32
CA ASN A 22 5.67 -8.19 16.95
C ASN A 22 4.54 -9.04 16.33
N THR A 23 4.19 -8.80 15.07
CA THR A 23 3.33 -9.73 14.33
C THR A 23 4.12 -11.04 14.15
N LYS A 24 3.83 -12.00 15.03
CA LYS A 24 4.55 -13.24 15.23
C LYS A 24 4.87 -13.98 13.92
N HIS A 25 6.11 -14.43 13.86
CA HIS A 25 6.78 -15.35 12.92
C HIS A 25 6.09 -16.70 12.62
N THR A 26 4.79 -16.87 12.85
CA THR A 26 4.15 -18.19 12.93
C THR A 26 3.28 -18.58 11.73
N ASP A 27 3.12 -17.71 10.72
CA ASP A 27 2.27 -17.99 9.54
C ASP A 27 2.96 -17.69 8.19
N ALA A 28 4.29 -17.81 8.11
CA ALA A 28 5.05 -17.44 6.89
C ALA A 28 4.50 -18.11 5.60
N ASN A 29 4.04 -19.36 5.67
CA ASN A 29 3.55 -20.08 4.48
C ASN A 29 2.10 -19.74 4.08
N HIS A 30 1.34 -19.02 4.92
CA HIS A 30 -0.02 -18.54 4.60
C HIS A 30 -0.07 -17.03 4.33
N THR A 31 0.97 -16.30 4.75
CA THR A 31 1.06 -14.84 4.60
C THR A 31 1.48 -14.44 3.18
N ASP A 32 2.29 -15.27 2.50
CA ASP A 32 2.80 -14.99 1.14
C ASP A 32 1.72 -15.06 0.05
N LEU A 33 0.79 -16.03 0.08
CA LEU A 33 -0.32 -16.07 -0.89
C LEU A 33 -1.24 -14.83 -0.76
N ASN A 34 -1.20 -14.17 0.40
CA ASN A 34 -2.05 -13.04 0.73
C ASN A 34 -1.44 -11.69 0.31
N ILE A 35 -0.13 -11.62 0.02
CA ILE A 35 0.52 -10.34 -0.26
C ILE A 35 0.14 -9.78 -1.62
N HIS A 36 0.08 -10.62 -2.67
CA HIS A 36 -0.34 -10.20 -4.00
C HIS A 36 -1.82 -9.79 -4.03
N LEU A 37 -2.69 -10.55 -3.34
CA LEU A 37 -4.11 -10.22 -3.19
C LEU A 37 -4.30 -8.87 -2.47
N LYS A 38 -3.64 -8.65 -1.34
CA LYS A 38 -3.67 -7.36 -0.64
C LYS A 38 -3.15 -6.23 -1.51
N ALA A 39 -2.06 -6.45 -2.24
CA ALA A 39 -1.50 -5.44 -3.13
C ALA A 39 -2.48 -5.07 -4.26
N ARG A 40 -3.21 -6.05 -4.82
CA ARG A 40 -4.30 -5.81 -5.79
C ARG A 40 -5.43 -5.00 -5.17
N GLU A 41 -5.87 -5.35 -3.97
CA GLU A 41 -6.94 -4.61 -3.26
C GLU A 41 -6.55 -3.15 -3.02
N TYR A 42 -5.32 -2.88 -2.57
CA TYR A 42 -4.83 -1.52 -2.39
C TYR A 42 -4.76 -0.74 -3.71
N LEU A 43 -4.33 -1.38 -4.80
CA LEU A 43 -4.32 -0.75 -6.13
C LEU A 43 -5.73 -0.39 -6.59
N MET A 44 -6.72 -1.27 -6.40
CA MET A 44 -8.12 -1.01 -6.73
C MET A 44 -8.69 0.16 -5.90
N LEU A 45 -8.36 0.23 -4.60
CA LEU A 45 -8.75 1.33 -3.73
C LEU A 45 -8.17 2.66 -4.20
N MET A 46 -6.88 2.70 -4.59
CA MET A 46 -6.26 3.90 -5.14
C MET A 46 -6.95 4.36 -6.43
N GLN A 47 -7.27 3.42 -7.33
CA GLN A 47 -8.00 3.71 -8.57
C GLN A 47 -9.37 4.31 -8.31
N ALA A 48 -10.12 3.74 -7.37
CA ALA A 48 -11.45 4.22 -6.99
C ALA A 48 -11.39 5.65 -6.42
N ILE A 49 -10.46 5.93 -5.51
CA ILE A 49 -10.29 7.26 -4.92
C ILE A 49 -9.95 8.29 -6.01
N LEU A 50 -9.01 7.96 -6.90
CA LEU A 50 -8.55 8.87 -7.95
C LEU A 50 -9.62 9.16 -9.00
N SER A 51 -10.53 8.21 -9.27
CA SER A 51 -11.68 8.44 -10.13
C SER A 51 -12.65 9.51 -9.63
N GLY A 52 -12.64 9.79 -8.32
CA GLY A 52 -13.45 10.85 -7.70
C GLY A 52 -12.84 12.25 -7.75
N HIS A 53 -11.60 12.41 -8.22
CA HIS A 53 -10.85 13.66 -8.14
C HIS A 53 -10.39 14.16 -9.53
N PRO A 54 -11.21 14.96 -10.25
CA PRO A 54 -10.94 15.40 -11.62
C PRO A 54 -9.82 16.46 -11.73
N GLN A 55 -9.28 16.94 -10.61
CA GLN A 55 -8.24 17.97 -10.56
C GLN A 55 -6.82 17.39 -10.54
N ILE A 56 -6.68 16.07 -10.46
CA ILE A 56 -5.37 15.43 -10.41
C ILE A 56 -4.89 15.17 -11.83
N GLU A 57 -3.61 15.44 -12.09
CA GLU A 57 -2.95 15.10 -13.36
C GLU A 57 -3.00 13.59 -13.57
N TYR A 58 -4.02 13.18 -14.31
CA TYR A 58 -4.42 11.78 -14.46
C TYR A 58 -3.36 10.93 -15.17
N GLN A 59 -2.50 11.56 -15.95
CA GLN A 59 -1.49 10.89 -16.76
C GLN A 59 -0.37 10.28 -15.91
N ASP A 60 0.26 11.07 -15.04
CA ASP A 60 1.38 10.60 -14.20
C ASP A 60 0.91 9.57 -13.18
N LEU A 61 -0.28 9.78 -12.61
CA LEU A 61 -0.89 8.80 -11.71
C LEU A 61 -1.26 7.50 -12.40
N TRP A 62 -1.75 7.55 -13.63
CA TRP A 62 -2.02 6.35 -14.40
C TRP A 62 -0.74 5.56 -14.67
N GLN A 63 0.35 6.24 -15.03
CA GLN A 63 1.65 5.58 -15.23
C GLN A 63 2.13 4.88 -13.96
N ILE A 64 1.99 5.52 -12.80
CA ILE A 64 2.33 4.92 -11.51
C ILE A 64 1.46 3.69 -11.21
N GLN A 65 0.15 3.76 -11.47
CA GLN A 65 -0.75 2.62 -11.26
C GLN A 65 -0.43 1.43 -12.18
N VAL A 66 -0.10 1.68 -13.44
CA VAL A 66 0.33 0.65 -14.38
C VAL A 66 1.64 0.02 -13.96
N PHE A 67 2.60 0.83 -13.50
CA PHE A 67 3.85 0.32 -12.95
C PHE A 67 3.61 -0.62 -11.76
N ILE A 68 2.79 -0.19 -10.78
CA ILE A 68 2.45 -1.00 -9.61
C ILE A 68 1.72 -2.28 -10.03
N HIS A 69 0.76 -2.18 -10.97
CA HIS A 69 0.06 -3.34 -11.51
C HIS A 69 1.02 -4.38 -12.09
N ASN A 70 1.98 -3.95 -12.90
CA ASN A 70 2.95 -4.83 -13.53
C ASN A 70 3.87 -5.47 -12.48
N LEU A 71 4.34 -4.70 -11.50
CA LEU A 71 5.17 -5.21 -10.40
C LEU A 71 4.46 -6.32 -9.60
N ILE A 72 3.18 -6.12 -9.28
CA ILE A 72 2.37 -7.16 -8.61
C ILE A 72 2.25 -8.41 -9.49
N THR A 73 2.03 -8.23 -10.79
CA THR A 73 1.85 -9.33 -11.74
C THR A 73 3.12 -10.16 -11.92
N GLU A 74 4.27 -9.52 -12.10
CA GLU A 74 5.54 -10.23 -12.27
C GLU A 74 5.97 -10.91 -10.97
N SER A 75 5.79 -10.26 -9.81
CA SER A 75 6.09 -10.89 -8.52
C SER A 75 5.17 -12.08 -8.21
N GLU A 76 3.88 -12.01 -8.56
CA GLU A 76 2.93 -13.12 -8.43
C GLU A 76 3.32 -14.28 -9.33
N ARG A 77 3.75 -13.98 -10.55
CA ARG A 77 4.27 -14.98 -11.48
C ARG A 77 5.53 -15.67 -10.95
N GLU A 78 6.50 -14.91 -10.46
CA GLU A 78 7.72 -15.47 -9.84
C GLU A 78 7.40 -16.36 -8.64
N TYR A 79 6.40 -15.98 -7.83
CA TYR A 79 5.93 -16.79 -6.70
C TYR A 79 5.27 -18.11 -7.14
N LEU A 80 4.47 -18.09 -8.21
CA LEU A 80 3.76 -19.28 -8.71
C LEU A 80 4.64 -20.23 -9.54
N ASP A 81 5.68 -19.69 -10.18
CA ASP A 81 6.64 -20.46 -10.99
C ASP A 81 7.77 -21.09 -10.14
N GLY A 82 7.94 -20.68 -8.88
CA GLY A 82 8.97 -21.15 -7.92
C GLY A 82 8.53 -22.30 -7.01
#